data_AF-A0A9I9EMF5-F1
#
_entry.id   AF-A0A9I9EMF5-F1
#
_cell.length_a   1.000
_cell.length_b   1.000
_cell.length_c   1.000
_cell.angle_alpha   90.00
_cell.angle_beta   90.00
_cell.angle_gamma   90.00
#
_symmetry.space_group_name_H-M   'P 1'
#
loop_
_entity.id
_entity.type
_entity.pdbx_description
1 polymer ?
#
loop_
_entity_poly.entity_id
_entity_poly.type
_entity_poly.pdbx_seq_one_letter_code
_entity_poly.pdbx_strand_id
1 'polypeptide(L)' 'MRIGSYVCAEWNYGDFSVWLHNMSGIQLRTNNQVYKNEMQTFTTMIVNMCKQVNLFALQGGPIILA' A
#
# COMPACT_ATOMS: atom_id res chain seq x y z
N MET A 1 -3.86 -6.93 9.13
CA MET A 1 -3.07 -6.80 7.88
C MET A 1 -2.38 -5.46 7.91
N ARG A 2 -1.10 -5.37 7.52
CA ARG A 2 -0.38 -4.08 7.44
C ARG A 2 0.04 -3.88 5.99
N ILE A 3 -0.77 -3.14 5.23
CA ILE A 3 -0.65 -3.11 3.75
C ILE A 3 0.56 -2.31 3.26
N GLY A 4 0.95 -1.22 3.93
CA GLY A 4 1.97 -0.32 3.37
C GLY A 4 1.44 0.47 2.16
N SER A 5 2.26 1.22 1.40
CA SER A 5 3.43 0.69 0.69
C SER A 5 4.80 0.83 1.37
N TYR A 6 4.88 1.59 2.46
CA TYR A 6 6.06 1.58 3.33
C TYR A 6 5.79 0.72 4.56
N VAL A 7 6.67 -0.25 4.79
CA VAL A 7 6.56 -1.14 5.96
C VAL A 7 7.80 -1.14 6.84
N CYS A 8 8.86 -0.44 6.45
CA CYS A 8 10.19 -0.55 7.05
C CYS A 8 10.68 -2.00 6.93
N ALA A 9 10.41 -2.82 7.95
CA ALA A 9 10.64 -4.27 8.00
C ALA A 9 12.07 -4.71 7.66
N GLU A 10 13.04 -3.79 7.77
CA GLU A 10 14.43 -4.01 7.37
C GLU A 10 14.51 -4.58 5.94
N TRP A 11 13.54 -4.18 5.11
CA TRP A 11 13.38 -4.61 3.74
C TRP A 11 13.90 -3.54 2.80
N ASN A 12 14.29 -3.96 1.59
CA ASN A 12 14.90 -3.07 0.62
C ASN A 12 14.02 -1.84 0.39
N TYR A 13 14.61 -0.66 0.60
CA TYR A 13 13.98 0.65 0.45
C TYR A 13 12.65 0.82 1.23
N GLY A 14 12.51 0.09 2.36
CA GLY A 14 11.28 0.08 3.15
C GLY A 14 10.06 -0.49 2.44
N ASP A 15 10.30 -1.30 1.39
CA ASP A 15 9.35 -1.88 0.43
C ASP A 15 8.79 -0.91 -0.62
N PHE A 16 9.29 0.33 -0.67
CA PHE A 16 8.97 1.21 -1.79
C PHE A 16 9.51 0.63 -3.09
N SER A 17 8.70 0.71 -4.15
CA SER A 17 9.19 0.39 -5.48
C SER A 17 10.23 1.42 -5.93
N VAL A 18 11.36 0.98 -6.48
CA VAL A 18 12.49 1.86 -6.85
C VAL A 18 12.07 2.95 -7.86
N TRP A 19 11.13 2.65 -8.76
CA TRP A 19 10.67 3.61 -9.77
C TRP A 19 9.91 4.82 -9.19
N LEU A 20 9.35 4.72 -7.97
CA LEU A 20 8.75 5.87 -7.27
C LEU A 20 9.77 6.99 -7.07
N HIS A 21 11.05 6.66 -6.88
CA HIS A 21 12.11 7.66 -6.70
C HIS A 21 12.31 8.54 -7.95
N ASN A 22 12.03 8.01 -9.14
CA ASN A 22 12.25 8.69 -10.40
C ASN A 22 11.04 9.51 -10.88
N MET A 23 9.94 9.52 -10.12
CA MET A 23 8.76 10.29 -10.47
C MET A 23 8.99 11.79 -10.23
N SER A 24 8.65 12.62 -11.22
CA SER A 24 8.81 14.06 -11.11
C SER A 24 8.03 14.64 -9.93
N GLY A 25 8.71 15.42 -9.08
CA GLY A 25 8.11 16.10 -7.93
C GLY A 25 7.74 15.16 -6.77
N ILE A 26 8.22 13.92 -6.75
CA ILE A 26 7.94 12.99 -5.65
C ILE A 26 8.57 13.45 -4.34
N GLN A 27 7.79 13.36 -3.26
CA GLN A 27 8.30 13.41 -1.91
C GLN A 27 7.64 12.30 -1.11
N LEU A 28 8.44 11.36 -0.63
CA LEU A 28 7.95 10.15 0.02
C LEU A 28 7.46 10.46 1.44
N ARG A 29 6.32 9.87 1.82
CA ARG A 29 5.73 9.98 3.18
C ARG A 29 5.45 11.42 3.63
N THR A 30 5.20 12.34 2.69
CA THR A 30 4.76 13.71 2.98
C THR A 30 3.38 13.98 2.39
N ASN A 31 2.86 15.20 2.58
CA ASN A 31 1.64 15.66 1.88
C ASN A 31 1.95 16.02 0.42
N ASN A 32 2.33 15.02 -0.37
CA ASN A 32 2.68 15.13 -1.77
C ASN A 32 1.65 14.41 -2.63
N GLN A 33 1.09 15.08 -3.64
CA GLN A 33 -0.01 14.52 -4.40
C GLN A 33 0.41 13.32 -5.25
N VAL A 34 1.62 13.32 -5.81
CA VAL A 34 2.16 12.19 -6.59
C VAL A 34 2.26 10.95 -5.70
N TYR A 35 2.86 11.10 -4.52
CA TYR A 35 2.96 10.01 -3.54
C TYR A 35 1.59 9.50 -3.09
N LYS A 36 0.64 10.41 -2.78
CA LYS A 36 -0.71 10.04 -2.35
C LYS A 36 -1.47 9.25 -3.42
N ASN A 37 -1.33 9.63 -4.69
CA ASN A 37 -1.96 8.93 -5.81
C ASN A 37 -1.41 7.50 -5.92
N GLU A 38 -0.08 7.33 -5.92
CA GLU A 38 0.53 5.99 -6.02
C GLU A 38 0.20 5.10 -4.81
N MET A 39 0.24 5.67 -3.60
CA MET A 39 -0.20 5.00 -2.37
C MET A 39 -1.65 4.51 -2.48
N GLN A 40 -2.54 5.38 -2.97
CA GLN A 40 -3.95 5.05 -3.13
C GLN A 40 -4.15 3.94 -4.15
N THR A 41 -3.48 4.01 -5.30
CA THR A 41 -3.55 2.98 -6.35
C THR A 41 -3.14 1.62 -5.79
N PHE A 42 -1.97 1.52 -5.16
CA PHE A 42 -1.47 0.27 -4.60
C PHE A 42 -2.37 -0.27 -3.50
N THR A 43 -2.72 0.56 -2.51
CA THR A 43 -3.56 0.12 -1.38
C THR A 43 -4.94 -0.34 -1.85
N THR A 44 -5.53 0.38 -2.80
CA THR A 44 -6.83 0.02 -3.39
C THR A 44 -6.77 -1.33 -4.10
N MET A 45 -5.71 -1.58 -4.88
CA MET A 45 -5.49 -2.87 -5.52
C MET A 45 -5.43 -4.01 -4.50
N ILE A 46 -4.61 -3.89 -3.44
CA ILE A 46 -4.48 -4.91 -2.40
C ILE A 46 -5.84 -5.16 -1.71
N VAL A 47 -6.53 -4.10 -1.30
CA VAL A 47 -7.85 -4.20 -0.64
C VAL A 47 -8.86 -4.90 -1.56
N ASN A 48 -8.89 -4.55 -2.84
CA ASN A 48 -9.80 -5.16 -3.81
C ASN A 48 -9.49 -6.64 -4.02
N MET A 49 -8.21 -7.02 -4.14
CA MET A 49 -7.83 -8.44 -4.22
C MET A 49 -8.29 -9.21 -2.98
N CYS A 50 -8.04 -8.69 -1.76
CA CYS A 50 -8.50 -9.33 -0.53
C CYS A 50 -10.02 -9.45 -0.45
N LYS A 51 -10.76 -8.45 -0.93
CA LYS A 51 -12.23 -8.50 -1.02
C LYS A 51 -12.72 -9.56 -2.00
N GLN A 52 -12.10 -9.66 -3.18
CA GLN A 52 -12.50 -10.64 -4.21
C GLN A 52 -12.40 -12.08 -3.73
N VAL A 53 -11.47 -12.38 -2.82
CA VAL A 53 -11.28 -13.71 -2.22
C VAL A 53 -11.84 -13.83 -0.79
N ASN A 54 -12.73 -12.93 -0.37
CA ASN A 54 -13.43 -12.97 0.92
C ASN A 54 -12.52 -13.04 2.17
N LEU A 55 -11.37 -12.36 2.15
CA LEU A 55 -10.43 -12.44 3.27
C LEU A 55 -10.77 -11.55 4.46
N PHE A 56 -11.67 -10.57 4.33
CA PHE A 56 -12.10 -9.72 5.44
C PHE A 56 -13.08 -10.43 6.38
N ALA A 57 -13.01 -10.14 7.67
CA ALA A 57 -13.87 -10.75 8.69
C ALA A 57 -15.37 -10.59 8.40
N LEU A 58 -15.79 -9.45 7.84
CA LEU A 58 -17.17 -9.23 7.38
C LEU A 58 -17.60 -10.16 6.23
N GLN A 59 -16.65 -10.74 5.51
CA GLN A 59 -16.84 -11.72 4.46
C GLN A 59 -16.58 -13.16 4.94
N GLY A 60 -16.38 -13.36 6.25
CA GLY A 60 -16.03 -14.65 6.85
C GLY A 60 -14.54 -15.01 6.82
N GLY A 61 -13.68 -14.09 6.38
CA GLY A 61 -12.24 -14.31 6.28
C GLY A 61 -11.42 -13.93 7.54
N PRO A 62 -10.10 -14.18 7.54
CA PRO A 62 -9.26 -14.02 8.72
C PRO A 62 -8.81 -12.57 9.03
N ILE A 63 -8.99 -11.62 8.11
CA ILE A 63 -8.53 -10.23 8.29
C ILE A 63 -9.54 -9.46 9.15
N ILE A 64 -9.19 -9.23 10.42
CA ILE A 64 -10.01 -8.50 11.40
C ILE A 64 -9.75 -6.98 11.43
N LEU A 65 -8.59 -6.54 10.96
CA LEU A 65 -8.18 -5.14 10.86
C LEU A 65 -7.19 -5.00 9.69
N ALA A 66 -7.36 -3.96 8.88
CA ALA A 66 -6.49 -3.63 7.76
C ALA A 66 -6.34 -2.11 7.63
#